data_AF-A0A6L4ZJU4-F1
#
_entry.id   AF-A0A6L4ZJU4-F1
#
_cell.length_a   1.000
_cell.length_b   1.000
_cell.length_c   1.000
_cell.angle_alpha   90.00
_cell.angle_beta   90.00
_cell.angle_gamma   90.00
#
_symmetry.space_group_name_H-M   'P 1'
#
loop_
_entity.id
_entity.type
_entity.pdbx_description
1 polymer ?
#
loop_
_entity_poly.entity_id
_entity_poly.type
_entity_poly.pdbx_seq_one_letter_code
_entity_poly.pdbx_strand_id
1 'polypeptide(L)'
;MSRIEIRQQSFPTRCEICHQTDLFDAEKNFCSRCITVKDFSAKAYQTSNTTNNNPITILASGNIELMTLVQIGAIICSLVGIFIEIRTILLSGPILSAIGAVIAWSSYRCRSRLGIVWGLSALIITLFCIGLILTFSWLPEDAEVPVRIIAIVYTLLILPLGITILLHLNRKNPNGTFSVKQRKNNIESEK
;
A
#
# COMPACT_ATOMS: atom_id res chain seq x y z
N MET A 1 -53.70 8.87 20.09
CA MET A 1 -54.13 8.01 18.96
C MET A 1 -53.34 8.42 17.73
N SER A 2 -52.39 7.60 17.28
CA SER A 2 -51.54 7.86 16.12
C SER A 2 -52.30 7.56 14.81
N ARG A 3 -52.30 8.52 13.88
CA ARG A 3 -52.94 8.42 12.57
C ARG A 3 -52.05 7.59 11.64
N ILE A 4 -52.52 6.43 11.19
CA ILE A 4 -51.82 5.61 10.20
C ILE A 4 -52.21 6.12 8.81
N GLU A 5 -51.24 6.65 8.06
CA GLU A 5 -51.40 7.02 6.66
C GLU A 5 -50.90 5.86 5.78
N ILE A 6 -51.83 5.19 5.08
CA ILE A 6 -51.47 4.15 4.11
C ILE A 6 -51.07 4.86 2.81
N ARG A 7 -49.76 4.87 2.51
CA ARG A 7 -49.26 5.31 1.21
C ARG A 7 -49.37 4.18 0.20
N GLN A 8 -50.26 4.32 -0.77
CA GLN A 8 -50.24 3.45 -1.95
C GLN A 8 -49.01 3.79 -2.81
N GLN A 9 -48.10 2.84 -2.95
CA GLN A 9 -47.03 2.92 -3.94
C GLN A 9 -47.54 2.29 -5.23
N SER A 10 -47.54 3.05 -6.33
CA SER A 10 -47.85 2.49 -7.64
C SER A 10 -46.65 1.70 -8.15
N PHE A 11 -46.88 0.47 -8.58
CA PHE A 11 -45.86 -0.32 -9.26
C PHE A 11 -45.38 0.40 -10.53
N PRO A 12 -44.10 0.26 -10.90
CA PRO A 12 -43.62 0.78 -12.17
C PRO A 12 -44.42 0.16 -13.31
N THR A 13 -44.85 0.98 -14.26
CA THR A 13 -45.70 0.55 -15.39
C THR A 13 -44.94 0.45 -16.70
N ARG A 14 -43.62 0.72 -16.69
CA ARG A 14 -42.76 0.76 -17.88
C ARG A 14 -41.33 0.39 -17.53
N CYS A 15 -40.58 -0.09 -18.51
CA CYS A 15 -39.16 -0.43 -18.34
C CYS A 15 -38.31 0.80 -17.98
N GLU A 16 -37.42 0.69 -16.99
CA GLU A 16 -36.53 1.80 -16.59
C GLU A 16 -35.48 2.19 -17.65
N ILE A 17 -35.18 1.30 -18.61
CA ILE A 17 -34.14 1.53 -19.63
C ILE A 17 -34.72 2.16 -20.89
N CYS A 18 -35.78 1.56 -21.45
CA CYS A 18 -36.36 2.00 -22.72
C CYS A 18 -37.70 2.73 -22.57
N HIS A 19 -38.27 2.76 -21.37
CA HIS A 19 -39.55 3.42 -21.06
C HIS A 19 -40.77 2.87 -21.84
N GLN A 20 -40.63 1.73 -22.52
CA GLN A 20 -41.72 1.04 -23.20
C GLN A 20 -42.52 0.17 -22.21
N THR A 21 -43.83 0.05 -22.47
CA THR A 21 -44.75 -0.81 -21.70
C THR A 21 -44.85 -2.23 -22.28
N ASP A 22 -44.48 -2.40 -23.56
CA ASP A 22 -44.51 -3.69 -24.24
C ASP A 22 -43.46 -4.65 -23.66
N LEU A 23 -43.88 -5.90 -23.40
CA LEU A 23 -43.07 -6.96 -22.80
C LEU A 23 -42.41 -6.58 -21.46
N PHE A 24 -43.03 -5.66 -20.70
CA PHE A 24 -42.55 -5.23 -19.38
C PHE A 24 -42.80 -6.30 -18.31
N ASP A 25 -41.77 -6.64 -17.54
CA ASP A 25 -41.84 -7.54 -16.40
C ASP A 25 -41.78 -6.71 -15.10
N ALA A 26 -42.92 -6.63 -14.41
CA ALA A 26 -43.09 -5.82 -13.19
C ALA A 26 -42.30 -6.34 -11.98
N GLU A 27 -41.92 -7.63 -11.97
CA GLU A 27 -41.08 -8.16 -10.90
C GLU A 27 -39.61 -7.73 -11.06
N LYS A 28 -39.17 -7.56 -12.31
CA LYS A 28 -37.78 -7.22 -12.64
C LYS A 28 -37.57 -5.74 -12.89
N ASN A 29 -38.62 -4.95 -13.14
CA ASN A 29 -38.58 -3.54 -13.58
C ASN A 29 -37.95 -3.31 -14.97
N PHE A 30 -37.80 -4.35 -15.77
CA PHE A 30 -37.22 -4.27 -17.12
C PHE A 30 -38.06 -5.06 -18.13
N CYS A 31 -38.00 -4.67 -19.40
CA CYS A 31 -38.57 -5.50 -20.47
C CYS A 31 -37.57 -6.56 -20.93
N SER A 32 -38.08 -7.63 -21.56
CA SER A 32 -37.28 -8.75 -22.07
C SER A 32 -36.19 -8.34 -23.07
N ARG A 33 -36.32 -7.18 -23.73
CA ARG A 33 -35.31 -6.63 -24.65
C ARG A 33 -34.15 -5.97 -23.92
N CYS A 34 -34.42 -5.36 -22.76
CA CYS A 34 -33.43 -4.62 -22.00
C CYS A 34 -32.70 -5.48 -20.95
N ILE A 35 -33.19 -6.69 -20.67
CA ILE A 35 -32.56 -7.63 -19.72
C ILE A 35 -31.11 -7.95 -20.13
N THR A 36 -30.86 -8.13 -21.43
CA THR A 36 -29.53 -8.43 -21.97
C THR A 36 -28.55 -7.27 -21.73
N VAL A 37 -29.01 -6.02 -21.79
CA VAL A 37 -28.17 -4.82 -21.57
C VAL A 37 -27.71 -4.75 -20.11
N LYS A 38 -28.59 -5.13 -19.16
CA LYS A 38 -28.25 -5.18 -17.74
C LYS A 38 -27.19 -6.25 -17.45
N ASP A 39 -27.28 -7.40 -18.10
CA ASP A 39 -26.30 -8.49 -17.94
C ASP A 39 -24.91 -8.08 -18.46
N PHE A 40 -24.86 -7.30 -19.54
CA PHE A 40 -23.60 -6.71 -20.02
C PHE A 40 -23.02 -5.68 -19.04
N SER A 41 -23.85 -4.80 -18.46
CA SER A 41 -23.37 -3.84 -17.46
C SER A 41 -22.88 -4.54 -16.18
N ALA A 42 -23.55 -5.60 -15.74
CA ALA A 42 -23.13 -6.37 -14.57
C ALA A 42 -21.80 -7.10 -14.82
N LYS A 43 -21.62 -7.71 -16.00
CA LYS A 43 -20.36 -8.35 -16.41
C LYS A 43 -19.23 -7.35 -16.66
N ALA A 44 -19.51 -6.20 -17.26
CA ALA A 44 -18.52 -5.15 -17.49
C ALA A 44 -18.03 -4.55 -16.17
N TYR A 45 -18.94 -4.32 -15.21
CA TYR A 45 -18.60 -3.87 -13.87
C TYR A 45 -17.78 -4.92 -13.09
N GLN A 46 -18.13 -6.21 -13.22
CA GLN A 46 -17.32 -7.28 -12.65
C GLN A 46 -15.93 -7.38 -13.30
N THR A 47 -15.83 -7.17 -14.62
CA THR A 47 -14.54 -7.21 -15.32
C THR A 47 -13.62 -6.07 -14.90
N SER A 48 -14.13 -4.86 -14.63
CA SER A 48 -13.33 -3.78 -14.05
C SER A 48 -12.87 -4.04 -12.61
N ASN A 49 -13.58 -4.87 -11.85
CA ASN A 49 -13.18 -5.27 -10.50
C ASN A 49 -12.30 -6.54 -10.45
N THR A 50 -12.19 -7.28 -11.56
CA THR A 50 -11.48 -8.58 -11.63
C THR A 50 -10.13 -8.51 -12.36
N THR A 51 -9.67 -7.32 -12.77
CA THR A 51 -8.36 -7.14 -13.42
C THR A 51 -7.21 -6.76 -12.49
N ASN A 52 -7.34 -6.96 -11.17
CA ASN A 52 -6.24 -6.72 -10.22
C ASN A 52 -5.81 -7.94 -9.40
N ASN A 53 -6.29 -9.13 -9.73
CA ASN A 53 -5.82 -10.38 -9.11
C ASN A 53 -4.91 -11.13 -10.08
N ASN A 54 -3.87 -10.44 -10.59
CA ASN A 54 -2.79 -11.12 -11.27
C ASN A 54 -2.06 -12.00 -10.24
N PRO A 55 -1.90 -13.32 -10.44
CA PRO A 55 -1.21 -14.19 -9.47
C PRO A 55 0.23 -13.75 -9.15
N ILE A 56 0.81 -12.87 -9.98
CA ILE A 56 2.11 -12.24 -9.78
C ILE A 56 2.13 -11.32 -8.52
N THR A 57 1.01 -10.72 -8.11
CA THR A 57 0.98 -9.87 -6.90
C THR A 57 1.04 -10.67 -5.60
N ILE A 58 0.67 -11.95 -5.60
CA ILE A 58 0.64 -12.80 -4.40
C ILE A 58 2.06 -13.26 -4.02
N LEU A 59 2.94 -13.51 -5.00
CA LEU A 59 4.34 -13.84 -4.72
C LEU A 59 5.16 -12.60 -4.30
N ALA A 60 4.74 -11.41 -4.74
CA ALA A 60 5.40 -10.15 -4.40
C ALA A 60 5.12 -9.68 -2.96
N SER A 61 4.02 -10.09 -2.34
CA SER A 61 3.61 -9.57 -1.02
C SER A 61 4.56 -9.99 0.10
N GLY A 62 5.14 -11.20 0.04
CA GLY A 62 6.06 -11.68 1.07
C GLY A 62 7.39 -10.91 1.11
N ASN A 63 7.93 -10.54 -0.06
CA ASN A 63 9.21 -9.83 -0.14
C ASN A 63 9.09 -8.37 0.35
N ILE A 64 7.94 -7.73 0.12
CA ILE A 64 7.73 -6.33 0.52
C ILE A 64 7.66 -6.19 2.05
N GLU A 65 7.04 -7.15 2.74
CA GLU A 65 6.96 -7.14 4.22
C GLU A 65 8.36 -7.22 4.85
N LEU A 66 9.17 -8.20 4.41
CA LEU A 66 10.55 -8.35 4.89
C LEU A 66 11.39 -7.10 4.59
N MET A 67 11.28 -6.55 3.38
CA MET A 67 12.00 -5.32 3.01
C MET A 67 11.58 -4.12 3.86
N THR A 68 10.29 -4.00 4.17
CA THR A 68 9.76 -2.93 5.03
C THR A 68 10.30 -3.06 6.46
N LEU A 69 10.33 -4.29 7.00
CA LEU A 69 10.91 -4.56 8.31
C LEU A 69 12.40 -4.25 8.36
N VAL A 70 13.16 -4.65 7.33
CA VAL A 70 14.60 -4.34 7.22
C VAL A 70 14.82 -2.82 7.20
N GLN A 71 14.00 -2.07 6.46
CA GLN A 71 14.14 -0.61 6.39
C GLN A 71 13.75 0.09 7.70
N ILE A 72 12.69 -0.36 8.37
CA ILE A 72 12.33 0.15 9.71
C ILE A 72 13.47 -0.13 10.70
N GLY A 73 14.01 -1.35 10.69
CA GLY A 73 15.17 -1.71 11.51
C GLY A 73 16.38 -0.82 11.23
N ALA A 74 16.70 -0.58 9.96
CA ALA A 74 17.79 0.32 9.57
C ALA A 74 17.56 1.77 10.06
N ILE A 75 16.33 2.28 9.99
CA ILE A 75 15.98 3.61 10.52
C ILE A 75 16.18 3.67 12.04
N ILE A 76 15.72 2.66 12.78
CA ILE A 76 15.89 2.59 14.24
C ILE A 76 17.39 2.50 14.59
N CYS A 77 18.16 1.64 13.91
CA CYS A 77 19.61 1.56 14.11
C CYS A 77 20.30 2.89 13.80
N SER A 78 19.88 3.59 12.73
CA SER A 78 20.40 4.92 12.42
C SER A 78 20.06 5.93 13.51
N LEU A 79 18.84 5.88 14.06
CA LEU A 79 18.43 6.76 15.15
C LEU A 79 19.27 6.52 16.41
N VAL A 80 19.56 5.27 16.76
CA VAL A 80 20.45 4.92 17.87
C VAL A 80 21.88 5.39 17.59
N GLY A 81 22.37 5.22 16.36
CA GLY A 81 23.71 5.66 15.94
C GLY A 81 23.96 7.16 16.11
N ILE A 82 22.92 7.98 15.89
CA ILE A 82 22.96 9.44 16.10
C ILE A 82 23.31 9.79 17.56
N PHE A 83 22.99 8.93 18.53
CA PHE A 83 23.32 9.15 19.95
C PHE A 83 24.70 8.63 20.37
N ILE A 84 25.32 7.73 19.59
CA ILE A 84 26.60 7.12 19.96
C ILE A 84 27.77 7.99 19.51
N GLU A 85 27.79 8.46 18.25
CA GLU A 85 28.86 9.33 17.74
C GLU A 85 28.51 9.92 16.36
N ILE A 86 28.81 11.21 16.12
CA ILE A 86 28.43 11.91 14.87
C ILE A 86 29.10 11.35 13.61
N ARG A 87 30.31 10.78 13.75
CA ARG A 87 31.08 10.21 12.62
C ARG A 87 30.34 9.05 11.96
N THR A 88 29.43 8.40 12.69
CA THR A 88 28.61 7.34 12.14
C THR A 88 27.66 7.82 11.04
N ILE A 89 27.28 9.11 11.00
CA ILE A 89 26.36 9.67 10.00
C ILE A 89 26.96 9.64 8.59
N LEU A 90 28.25 9.94 8.48
CA LEU A 90 28.98 9.91 7.20
C LEU A 90 29.05 8.49 6.62
N LEU A 91 29.12 7.47 7.49
CA LEU A 91 29.16 6.07 7.08
C LEU A 91 27.76 5.48 6.88
N SER A 92 26.80 5.81 7.75
CA SER A 92 25.46 5.26 7.73
C SER A 92 24.62 5.81 6.58
N GLY A 93 24.85 7.07 6.16
CA GLY A 93 24.15 7.70 5.02
C GLY A 93 24.27 6.89 3.72
N PRO A 94 25.48 6.60 3.22
CA PRO A 94 25.68 5.76 2.04
C PRO A 94 25.09 4.35 2.17
N ILE A 95 25.23 3.73 3.34
CA ILE A 95 24.68 2.40 3.61
C ILE A 95 23.15 2.42 3.55
N LEU A 96 22.49 3.39 4.20
CA LEU A 96 21.04 3.57 4.14
C LEU A 96 20.57 3.85 2.71
N SER A 97 21.30 4.68 1.96
CA SER A 97 20.99 4.96 0.56
C SER A 97 21.08 3.70 -0.32
N ALA A 98 22.09 2.86 -0.11
CA ALA A 98 22.23 1.60 -0.83
C ALA A 98 21.08 0.64 -0.51
N ILE A 99 20.71 0.51 0.77
CA ILE A 99 19.56 -0.31 1.20
C ILE A 99 18.26 0.21 0.57
N GLY A 100 18.01 1.53 0.63
CA GLY A 100 16.84 2.16 0.03
C GLY A 100 16.78 1.98 -1.49
N ALA A 101 17.91 2.08 -2.18
CA ALA A 101 18.00 1.84 -3.62
C ALA A 101 17.70 0.38 -3.99
N VAL A 102 18.21 -0.60 -3.22
CA VAL A 102 17.89 -2.03 -3.41
C VAL A 102 16.39 -2.28 -3.23
N ILE A 103 15.77 -1.67 -2.22
CA ILE A 103 14.33 -1.79 -1.96
C ILE A 103 13.52 -1.13 -3.08
N ALA A 104 13.93 0.05 -3.55
CA ALA A 104 13.27 0.73 -4.66
C ALA A 104 13.38 -0.07 -5.96
N TRP A 105 14.55 -0.63 -6.27
CA TRP A 105 14.78 -1.48 -7.43
C TRP A 105 13.95 -2.76 -7.38
N SER A 106 13.93 -3.43 -6.23
CA SER A 106 13.08 -4.61 -6.01
C SER A 106 11.60 -4.27 -6.16
N SER A 107 11.16 -3.15 -5.58
CA SER A 107 9.78 -2.67 -5.69
C SER A 107 9.39 -2.30 -7.12
N TYR A 108 10.34 -1.77 -7.91
CA TYR A 108 10.17 -1.51 -9.33
C TYR A 108 9.93 -2.81 -10.11
N ARG A 109 10.70 -3.87 -9.81
CA ARG A 109 10.49 -5.20 -10.40
C ARG A 109 9.14 -5.79 -10.00
N CYS A 110 8.67 -5.54 -8.79
CA CYS A 110 7.35 -5.96 -8.30
C CYS A 110 6.19 -5.05 -8.72
N ARG A 111 6.43 -3.99 -9.52
CA ARG A 111 5.43 -2.96 -9.90
C ARG A 111 4.68 -2.32 -8.72
N SER A 112 5.29 -2.29 -7.52
CA SER A 112 4.70 -1.66 -6.34
C SER A 112 5.10 -0.19 -6.25
N ARG A 113 4.18 0.72 -6.63
CA ARG A 113 4.44 2.17 -6.57
C ARG A 113 4.79 2.64 -5.16
N LEU A 114 4.11 2.11 -4.13
CA LEU A 114 4.35 2.49 -2.74
C LEU A 114 5.76 2.08 -2.28
N GLY A 115 6.21 0.88 -2.63
CA GLY A 115 7.56 0.42 -2.28
C GLY A 115 8.66 1.23 -2.96
N ILE A 116 8.43 1.70 -4.20
CA ILE A 116 9.37 2.59 -4.91
C ILE A 116 9.51 3.92 -4.16
N VAL A 117 8.38 4.57 -3.83
CA VAL A 117 8.39 5.86 -3.12
C VAL A 117 9.04 5.72 -1.74
N TRP A 118 8.75 4.62 -1.03
CA TRP A 118 9.33 4.32 0.27
C TRP A 118 10.84 4.03 0.23
N GLY A 119 11.32 3.33 -0.80
CA GLY A 119 12.77 3.11 -0.96
C GLY A 119 13.51 4.39 -1.35
N LEU A 120 12.92 5.21 -2.21
CA LEU A 120 13.53 6.46 -2.69
C LEU A 120 13.59 7.56 -1.63
N SER A 121 12.70 7.56 -0.63
CA SER A 121 12.69 8.61 0.41
C SER A 121 14.02 8.69 1.16
N ALA A 122 14.65 7.55 1.47
CA ALA A 122 15.95 7.48 2.13
C ALA A 122 17.08 8.09 1.27
N LEU A 123 17.02 7.91 -0.04
CA LEU A 123 17.98 8.48 -0.98
C LEU A 123 17.80 10.00 -1.09
N ILE A 124 16.55 10.45 -1.22
CA ILE A 124 16.21 11.87 -1.30
C ILE A 124 16.68 12.62 -0.05
N ILE A 125 16.40 12.11 1.15
CA ILE A 125 16.82 12.78 2.39
C ILE A 125 18.34 12.82 2.53
N THR A 126 19.04 11.76 2.11
CA THR A 126 20.52 11.72 2.15
C THR A 126 21.11 12.76 1.22
N LEU A 127 20.63 12.83 -0.03
CA LEU A 127 21.07 13.83 -1.00
C LEU A 127 20.74 15.25 -0.53
N PHE A 128 19.58 15.45 0.10
CA PHE A 128 19.19 16.73 0.66
C PHE A 128 20.14 17.18 1.77
N CYS A 129 20.48 16.30 2.73
CA CYS A 129 21.45 16.61 3.78
C CYS A 129 22.84 16.94 3.21
N ILE A 130 23.32 16.17 2.23
CA ILE A 130 24.60 16.45 1.55
C ILE A 130 24.53 17.81 0.85
N GLY A 131 23.44 18.09 0.15
CA GLY A 131 23.22 19.37 -0.53
C GLY A 131 23.27 20.56 0.43
N LEU A 132 22.66 20.43 1.61
CA LEU A 132 22.74 21.47 2.66
C LEU A 132 24.17 21.67 3.14
N ILE A 133 24.90 20.59 3.46
CA ILE A 133 26.30 20.67 3.92
C ILE A 133 27.16 21.39 2.87
N LEU A 134 27.01 21.03 1.60
CA LEU A 134 27.77 21.65 0.50
C LEU A 134 27.38 23.11 0.27
N THR A 135 26.08 23.45 0.32
CA THR A 135 25.59 24.80 0.06
C THR A 135 26.04 25.79 1.14
N PHE A 136 26.04 25.36 2.41
CA PHE A 136 26.44 26.20 3.53
C PHE A 136 27.92 26.06 3.90
N SER A 137 28.67 25.21 3.18
CA SER A 137 30.08 24.90 3.49
C SER A 137 30.31 24.53 4.96
N TRP A 138 29.36 23.78 5.54
CA TRP A 138 29.44 23.42 6.96
C TRP A 138 30.61 22.48 7.22
N LEU A 139 31.36 22.77 8.28
CA LEU A 139 32.25 21.78 8.86
C LEU A 139 31.42 20.68 9.55
N PRO A 140 31.99 19.47 9.75
CA PRO A 140 31.28 18.37 10.41
C PRO A 140 30.69 18.75 11.78
N GLU A 141 31.34 19.68 12.50
CA GLU A 141 30.92 20.19 13.80
C GLU A 141 29.67 21.08 13.70
N ASP A 142 29.61 21.95 12.69
CA ASP A 142 28.47 22.86 12.48
C ASP A 142 27.25 22.14 11.88
N ALA A 143 27.49 21.11 11.06
CA ALA A 143 26.44 20.33 10.43
C ALA A 143 25.68 19.41 11.41
N GLU A 144 26.24 19.14 12.59
CA GLU A 144 25.71 18.17 13.56
C GLU A 144 24.26 18.50 13.95
N VAL A 145 24.02 19.71 14.45
CA VAL A 145 22.72 20.11 14.99
C VAL A 145 21.64 20.13 13.89
N PRO A 146 21.82 20.81 12.74
CA PRO A 146 20.78 20.84 11.71
C PRO A 146 20.51 19.46 11.10
N VAL A 147 21.54 18.65 10.83
CA VAL A 147 21.36 17.31 10.27
C VAL A 147 20.65 16.39 11.28
N ARG A 148 21.00 16.48 12.57
CA ARG A 148 20.31 15.73 13.64
C ARG A 148 18.83 16.11 13.72
N ILE A 149 18.50 17.39 13.68
CA ILE A 149 17.10 17.86 13.70
C ILE A 149 16.34 17.31 12.48
N ILE A 150 16.90 17.43 11.28
CA ILE A 150 16.29 16.92 10.04
C ILE A 150 16.07 15.41 10.12
N ALA A 151 17.06 14.65 10.63
CA ALA A 151 16.96 13.19 10.77
C ALA A 151 15.87 12.77 11.78
N ILE A 152 15.73 13.49 12.90
CA ILE A 152 14.67 13.25 13.89
C ILE A 152 13.30 13.53 13.26
N VAL A 153 13.13 14.68 12.61
CA VAL A 153 11.87 15.05 11.95
C VAL A 153 11.49 14.04 10.86
N TYR A 154 12.46 13.65 10.02
CA TYR A 154 12.26 12.62 9.01
C TYR A 154 11.83 11.29 9.64
N THR A 155 12.49 10.86 10.72
CA THR A 155 12.17 9.60 11.41
C THR A 155 10.75 9.64 12.00
N LEU A 156 10.36 10.74 12.63
CA LEU A 156 9.03 10.93 13.20
C LEU A 156 7.91 10.91 12.14
N LEU A 157 8.18 11.38 10.93
CA LEU A 157 7.21 11.36 9.83
C LEU A 157 7.15 9.99 9.14
N ILE A 158 8.30 9.38 8.88
CA ILE A 158 8.39 8.18 8.05
C ILE A 158 7.98 6.93 8.84
N LEU A 159 8.34 6.84 10.12
CA LEU A 159 8.13 5.64 10.93
C LEU A 159 6.64 5.28 11.11
N PRO A 160 5.72 6.23 11.43
CA PRO A 160 4.28 5.96 11.44
C PRO A 160 3.77 5.51 10.08
N LEU A 161 4.25 6.12 8.99
CA LEU A 161 3.85 5.73 7.63
C LEU A 161 4.25 4.26 7.35
N GLY A 162 5.48 3.87 7.69
CA GLY A 162 5.94 2.49 7.56
C GLY A 162 5.12 1.49 8.37
N ILE A 163 4.79 1.85 9.61
CA ILE A 163 3.92 1.04 10.47
C ILE A 163 2.51 0.91 9.87
N THR A 164 1.92 2.00 9.37
CA THR A 164 0.59 1.94 8.73
C THR A 164 0.58 1.05 7.49
N ILE A 165 1.63 1.09 6.67
CA ILE A 165 1.80 0.20 5.51
C ILE A 165 1.89 -1.26 5.99
N LEU A 166 2.73 -1.54 6.99
CA LEU A 166 2.88 -2.88 7.56
C LEU A 166 1.56 -3.43 8.11
N LEU A 167 0.82 -2.62 8.87
CA LEU A 167 -0.50 -2.98 9.39
C LEU A 167 -1.53 -3.20 8.28
N HIS A 168 -1.48 -2.41 7.22
CA HIS A 168 -2.36 -2.58 6.06
C HIS A 168 -2.05 -3.87 5.30
N LEU A 169 -0.77 -4.23 5.16
CA LEU A 169 -0.33 -5.49 4.56
C LEU A 169 -0.77 -6.69 5.41
N ASN A 170 -0.59 -6.61 6.73
CA ASN A 170 -1.01 -7.67 7.67
C ASN A 170 -2.54 -7.87 7.65
N ARG A 171 -3.33 -6.78 7.60
CA ARG A 171 -4.80 -6.85 7.49
C ARG A 171 -5.29 -7.52 6.20
N LYS A 172 -4.57 -7.35 5.09
CA LYS A 172 -4.95 -7.97 3.80
C LYS A 172 -4.61 -9.46 3.72
N ASN A 173 -3.71 -9.95 4.56
CA ASN A 173 -3.28 -11.35 4.53
C ASN A 173 -3.42 -12.05 5.90
N PRO A 174 -4.64 -12.13 6.47
CA PRO A 174 -4.85 -12.74 7.79
C PRO A 174 -4.51 -14.23 7.83
N ASN A 175 -4.44 -14.91 6.67
CA ASN A 175 -4.17 -16.34 6.57
C ASN A 175 -2.72 -16.67 6.16
N GLY A 176 -1.91 -15.68 5.81
CA GLY A 176 -0.56 -15.88 5.25
C GLY A 176 0.46 -16.45 6.23
N THR A 177 0.34 -16.11 7.52
CA THR A 177 1.20 -16.65 8.59
C THR A 177 0.96 -18.13 8.86
N PHE A 178 -0.18 -18.69 8.42
CA PHE A 178 -0.46 -20.13 8.57
C PHE A 178 0.27 -20.99 7.53
N SER A 179 0.61 -20.43 6.36
CA SER A 179 1.23 -21.16 5.24
C SER A 179 2.63 -21.69 5.54
N VAL A 180 3.48 -20.92 6.24
CA VAL A 180 4.84 -21.36 6.59
C VAL A 180 4.81 -22.54 7.56
N LYS A 181 3.84 -22.55 8.48
CA LYS A 181 3.64 -23.66 9.43
C LYS A 181 3.09 -24.90 8.72
N GLN A 182 2.15 -24.74 7.78
CA GLN A 182 1.61 -25.84 6.99
C GLN A 182 2.66 -26.48 6.06
N ARG A 183 3.57 -25.69 5.47
CA ARG A 183 4.64 -26.23 4.61
C ARG A 183 5.66 -27.04 5.40
N LYS A 184 5.94 -26.65 6.65
CA LYS A 184 6.79 -27.42 7.57
C LYS A 184 6.17 -28.77 7.91
N ASN A 185 4.86 -28.77 8.20
CA ASN A 185 4.13 -30.00 8.53
C ASN A 185 4.03 -30.97 7.34
N ASN A 186 3.85 -30.48 6.12
CA ASN A 186 3.81 -31.35 4.93
C ASN A 186 5.17 -32.02 4.63
N ILE A 187 6.28 -31.35 4.90
CA ILE A 187 7.64 -31.93 4.73
C ILE A 187 7.93 -32.98 5.82
N GLU A 188 7.38 -32.80 7.03
CA GLU A 188 7.50 -33.80 8.10
C GLU A 188 6.60 -35.02 7.89
N SER A 189 5.46 -34.90 7.18
CA SER A 189 4.58 -36.05 6.88
C SER A 189 5.06 -36.93 5.72
N GLU A 190 6.03 -36.48 4.92
CA GLU A 190 6.65 -37.27 3.84
C GLU A 190 7.89 -38.07 4.27
N LYS A 191 8.29 -38.00 5.55
CA LYS A 191 9.39 -38.77 6.14
C LYS A 191 8.88 -39.89 7.04
#